data_AF-A0A959MC38-F1
#
_entry.id   AF-A0A959MC38-F1
#
_cell.length_a   1.000
_cell.length_b   1.000
_cell.length_c   1.000
_cell.angle_alpha   90.00
_cell.angle_beta   90.00
_cell.angle_gamma   90.00
#
_symmetry.space_group_name_H-M   'P 1'
#
loop_
_entity.id
_entity.type
_entity.pdbx_description
1 polymer ?
#
loop_
_entity_poly.entity_id
_entity_poly.type
_entity_poly.pdbx_seq_one_letter_code
_entity_poly.pdbx_strand_id
1 'polypeptide(L)'
;ALQQKPDLIICDIMMPVLDGYGVLHLLNKNENLTGIPFIFLTAKAERSDFRRGMEMGADDYITKPFSDIELLNAVESRLKKTELLSKNYQPDVDGLQQMISDFKGNNPLQQLASGRKINNYKKKQPIYTEGNHPNRLYYIQKGKVKTCKSNDAGKELTVGLFNEGDFFGYNALLEETVYKETAEAIEDSEVAIIPKEEFENLLYSNREVMHKFIKLLAKNITEKENQLLGLAYNSLRKRVADALLTLQEKYKLATQENFSIHISREDLANIAGTATESLIRTLSDFKSEHLIEIKDGNIIICNHKKLAAMLN
;
A
#
# COMPACT_ATOMS: atom_id res chain seq x y z
N ALA A 1 19.95 33.65 6.28
CA ALA A 1 19.66 33.38 4.86
C ALA A 1 20.72 33.98 3.94
N LEU A 2 20.82 35.31 3.81
CA LEU A 2 21.78 35.93 2.86
C LEU A 2 23.24 35.98 3.36
N GLN A 3 23.47 36.01 4.68
CA GLN A 3 24.82 35.94 5.27
C GLN A 3 25.27 34.51 5.60
N GLN A 4 24.33 33.63 5.94
CA GLN A 4 24.53 32.20 6.19
C GLN A 4 23.34 31.44 5.61
N LYS A 5 23.65 30.40 4.81
CA LYS A 5 22.67 29.55 4.15
C LYS A 5 22.09 28.56 5.17
N PRO A 6 20.80 28.67 5.54
CA PRO A 6 20.20 27.76 6.50
C PRO A 6 19.85 26.42 5.84
N ASP A 7 19.88 25.35 6.62
CA ASP A 7 19.45 24.02 6.18
C ASP A 7 17.92 23.87 6.18
N LEU A 8 17.21 24.72 6.95
CA LEU A 8 15.77 24.78 7.03
C LEU A 8 15.31 26.15 7.54
N ILE A 9 14.14 26.62 7.08
CA ILE A 9 13.54 27.88 7.51
C ILE A 9 12.18 27.60 8.14
N ILE A 10 11.97 28.09 9.37
CA ILE A 10 10.68 28.09 10.05
C ILE A 10 10.21 29.54 10.14
N CYS A 11 9.01 29.83 9.65
CA CYS A 11 8.53 31.19 9.51
C CYS A 11 7.06 31.32 9.92
N ASP A 12 6.74 32.33 10.73
CA ASP A 12 5.35 32.69 11.00
C ASP A 12 4.71 33.29 9.75
N ILE A 13 3.47 32.90 9.46
CA ILE A 13 2.68 33.53 8.39
C ILE A 13 2.39 34.98 8.75
N MET A 14 1.98 35.25 9.99
CA MET A 14 1.52 36.57 10.40
C MET A 14 2.65 37.38 11.02
N MET A 15 3.41 38.08 10.16
CA MET A 15 4.46 39.01 10.56
C MET A 15 4.18 40.42 10.04
N PRO A 16 4.55 41.48 10.79
CA PRO A 16 4.40 42.86 10.33
C PRO A 16 5.36 43.15 9.17
N VAL A 17 4.96 44.08 8.29
CA VAL A 17 5.70 44.55 7.10
C VAL A 17 5.80 43.54 5.96
N LEU A 18 6.29 42.33 6.22
CA LEU A 18 6.39 41.25 5.26
C LEU A 18 5.88 39.95 5.89
N ASP A 19 4.79 39.42 5.33
CA ASP A 19 4.22 38.15 5.79
C ASP A 19 5.08 36.96 5.34
N GLY A 20 4.86 35.80 5.96
CA GLY A 20 5.63 34.60 5.61
C GLY A 20 5.48 34.20 4.13
N TYR A 21 4.34 34.51 3.49
CA TYR A 21 4.14 34.26 2.07
C TYR A 21 5.07 35.12 1.20
N GLY A 22 5.22 36.41 1.56
CA GLY A 22 6.18 37.31 0.93
C GLY A 22 7.62 36.85 1.13
N VAL A 23 7.97 36.31 2.30
CA VAL A 23 9.29 35.71 2.55
C VAL A 23 9.53 34.54 1.60
N LEU A 24 8.60 33.58 1.50
CA LEU A 24 8.73 32.43 0.60
C LEU A 24 8.89 32.87 -0.87
N HIS A 25 8.12 33.86 -1.31
CA HIS A 25 8.22 34.41 -2.66
C HIS A 25 9.60 35.01 -2.96
N LEU A 26 10.17 35.74 -2.00
CA LEU A 26 11.52 36.32 -2.14
C LEU A 26 12.63 35.26 -2.11
N LEU A 27 12.44 34.18 -1.35
CA LEU A 27 13.36 33.04 -1.34
C LEU A 27 13.36 32.31 -2.68
N ASN A 28 12.18 32.04 -3.25
CA ASN A 28 12.03 31.35 -4.53
C ASN A 28 12.61 32.15 -5.72
N LYS A 29 12.77 33.47 -5.59
CA LYS A 29 13.43 34.32 -6.59
C LYS A 29 14.97 34.29 -6.53
N ASN A 30 15.54 33.75 -5.46
CA ASN A 30 16.99 33.65 -5.31
C ASN A 30 17.46 32.22 -5.58
N GLU A 31 18.13 32.00 -6.72
CA GLU A 31 18.62 30.67 -7.15
C GLU A 31 19.49 29.97 -6.08
N ASN A 32 20.24 30.74 -5.29
CA ASN A 32 21.09 30.21 -4.22
C ASN A 32 20.31 29.70 -2.99
N LEU A 33 19.05 30.10 -2.84
CA LEU A 33 18.16 29.76 -1.73
C LEU A 33 17.03 28.81 -2.16
N THR A 34 16.88 28.57 -3.46
CA THR A 34 15.96 27.57 -4.02
C THR A 34 16.34 26.18 -3.49
N GLY A 35 15.35 25.45 -2.97
CA GLY A 35 15.50 24.09 -2.44
C GLY A 35 15.76 23.99 -0.93
N ILE A 36 15.86 25.11 -0.21
CA ILE A 36 15.88 25.08 1.26
C ILE A 36 14.46 24.79 1.77
N PRO A 37 14.26 23.75 2.61
CA PRO A 37 12.93 23.42 3.11
C PRO A 37 12.34 24.56 3.95
N PHE A 38 11.08 24.89 3.70
CA PHE A 38 10.37 25.98 4.35
C PHE A 38 9.10 25.51 5.08
N ILE A 39 9.06 25.73 6.39
CA ILE A 39 7.94 25.38 7.27
C ILE A 39 7.22 26.66 7.71
N PHE A 40 5.92 26.71 7.49
CA PHE A 40 5.08 27.77 8.01
C PHE A 40 4.53 27.46 9.40
N LEU A 41 4.46 28.49 10.24
CA LEU A 41 3.69 28.47 11.47
C LEU A 41 2.43 29.33 11.28
N THR A 42 1.24 28.78 11.57
CA THR A 42 -0.03 29.49 11.39
C THR A 42 -0.88 29.45 12.66
N ALA A 43 -1.57 30.53 12.99
CA ALA A 43 -2.62 30.53 14.02
C ALA A 43 -4.03 30.22 13.44
N LYS A 44 -4.17 30.16 12.11
CA LYS A 44 -5.44 29.94 11.42
C LYS A 44 -5.51 28.54 10.84
N ALA A 45 -6.56 27.80 11.20
CA ALA A 45 -6.91 26.49 10.67
C ALA A 45 -7.85 26.55 9.43
N GLU A 46 -7.94 27.69 8.75
CA GLU A 46 -8.85 27.86 7.62
C GLU A 46 -8.29 27.20 6.35
N ARG A 47 -9.08 26.30 5.73
CA ARG A 47 -8.69 25.50 4.54
C ARG A 47 -8.19 26.34 3.34
N SER A 48 -8.57 27.61 3.24
CA SER A 48 -8.14 28.52 2.18
C SER A 48 -6.66 28.89 2.28
N ASP A 49 -6.13 29.02 3.49
CA ASP A 49 -4.73 29.41 3.72
C ASP A 49 -3.77 28.24 3.42
N PHE A 50 -4.21 27.01 3.74
CA PHE A 50 -3.48 25.79 3.40
C PHE A 50 -3.28 25.61 1.89
N ARG A 51 -4.31 25.90 1.08
CA ARG A 51 -4.22 25.76 -0.40
C ARG A 51 -3.25 26.77 -1.00
N ARG A 52 -3.35 28.04 -0.61
CA ARG A 52 -2.47 29.11 -1.11
C ARG A 52 -1.01 28.83 -0.80
N GLY A 53 -0.74 28.29 0.37
CA GLY A 53 0.57 27.87 0.80
C GLY A 53 1.23 26.77 -0.02
N MET A 54 0.46 25.72 -0.26
CA MET A 54 0.88 24.59 -1.09
C MET A 54 1.12 24.99 -2.54
N GLU A 55 0.25 25.85 -3.10
CA GLU A 55 0.39 26.38 -4.45
C GLU A 55 1.65 27.26 -4.61
N MET A 56 2.13 27.87 -3.53
CA MET A 56 3.36 28.68 -3.50
C MET A 56 4.65 27.87 -3.26
N GLY A 57 4.54 26.54 -3.06
CA GLY A 57 5.70 25.66 -2.89
C GLY A 57 6.16 25.47 -1.45
N ALA A 58 5.30 25.70 -0.45
CA ALA A 58 5.63 25.40 0.94
C ALA A 58 5.81 23.90 1.21
N ASP A 59 6.90 23.53 1.89
CA ASP A 59 7.15 22.14 2.27
C ASP A 59 6.26 21.69 3.43
N ASP A 60 5.88 22.58 4.36
CA ASP A 60 4.98 22.23 5.46
C ASP A 60 4.25 23.40 6.13
N TYR A 61 3.24 23.04 6.93
CA TYR A 61 2.47 23.92 7.81
C TYR A 61 2.29 23.30 9.18
N ILE A 62 2.56 24.08 10.24
CA ILE A 62 2.30 23.71 11.63
C ILE A 62 1.32 24.73 12.22
N THR A 63 0.20 24.24 12.73
CA THR A 63 -0.81 25.08 13.39
C THR A 63 -0.43 25.34 14.84
N LYS A 64 -0.56 26.59 15.29
CA LYS A 64 -0.37 27.00 16.69
C LYS A 64 -1.69 26.83 17.46
N PRO A 65 -1.64 26.39 18.74
CA PRO A 65 -0.44 25.94 19.46
C PRO A 65 0.01 24.55 18.99
N PHE A 66 1.33 24.33 18.96
CA PHE A 66 1.95 23.05 18.63
C PHE A 66 2.77 22.53 19.81
N SER A 67 3.04 21.23 19.84
CA SER A 67 3.96 20.65 20.84
C SER A 67 5.41 20.67 20.34
N ASP A 68 6.38 20.61 21.27
CA ASP A 68 7.80 20.51 20.93
C ASP A 68 8.09 19.28 20.05
N ILE A 69 7.38 18.18 20.32
CA ILE A 69 7.51 16.91 19.58
C ILE A 69 7.01 17.09 18.14
N GLU A 70 5.88 17.75 17.95
CA GLU A 70 5.30 18.03 16.63
C GLU A 70 6.23 18.90 15.77
N LEU A 71 6.79 19.95 16.37
CA LEU A 71 7.75 20.82 15.69
C LEU A 71 9.04 20.07 15.34
N LEU A 72 9.60 19.30 16.27
CA LEU A 72 10.81 18.52 16.06
C LEU A 72 10.62 17.48 14.95
N ASN A 73 9.49 16.76 14.94
CA ASN A 73 9.19 15.78 13.91
C ASN A 73 9.09 16.42 12.50
N ALA A 74 8.47 17.59 12.42
CA ALA A 74 8.37 18.33 11.16
C ALA A 74 9.76 18.78 10.67
N VAL A 75 10.60 19.31 11.56
CA VAL A 75 11.97 19.71 11.24
C VAL A 75 12.82 18.51 10.79
N GLU A 76 12.82 17.43 11.55
CA GLU A 76 13.60 16.22 11.27
C GLU A 76 13.22 15.61 9.92
N SER A 77 11.91 15.49 9.65
CA SER A 77 11.40 14.94 8.39
C SER A 77 11.86 15.76 7.17
N ARG A 78 11.95 17.08 7.32
CA ARG A 78 12.34 17.99 6.23
C ARG A 78 13.84 18.02 6.01
N LEU A 79 14.64 18.07 7.07
CA LEU A 79 16.09 17.98 6.95
C LEU A 79 16.52 16.66 6.32
N LYS A 80 15.90 15.55 6.74
CA LYS A 80 16.16 14.21 6.17
C LYS A 80 15.77 14.12 4.70
N LYS A 81 14.64 14.71 4.29
CA LYS A 81 14.24 14.78 2.88
C LYS A 81 15.27 15.55 2.05
N THR A 82 15.75 16.68 2.55
CA THR A 82 16.78 17.49 1.86
C THR A 82 18.11 16.75 1.78
N GLU A 83 18.52 16.06 2.84
CA GLU A 83 19.71 15.21 2.86
C GLU A 83 19.60 14.08 1.82
N LEU A 84 18.43 13.43 1.73
CA LEU A 84 18.17 12.40 0.73
C LEU A 84 18.15 12.95 -0.69
N LEU A 85 17.61 14.13 -0.94
CA LEU A 85 17.64 14.78 -2.26
C LEU A 85 19.04 15.26 -2.67
N SER A 86 19.92 15.52 -1.69
CA SER A 86 21.33 15.89 -1.93
C SER A 86 22.23 14.70 -2.28
N LYS A 87 21.78 13.46 -2.03
CA LYS A 87 22.42 12.28 -2.59
C LYS A 87 22.14 12.27 -4.09
N ASN A 88 23.19 12.43 -4.90
CA ASN A 88 23.14 12.36 -6.36
C ASN A 88 22.70 10.96 -6.83
N TYR A 89 21.40 10.68 -6.80
CA TYR A 89 20.85 9.51 -7.47
C TYR A 89 20.93 9.75 -8.98
N GLN A 90 21.50 8.79 -9.70
CA GLN A 90 21.48 8.82 -11.16
C GLN A 90 20.00 8.76 -11.61
N PRO A 91 19.58 9.55 -12.61
CA PRO A 91 18.20 9.55 -13.11
C PRO A 91 17.92 8.31 -13.98
N ASP A 92 18.38 7.15 -13.56
CA ASP A 92 18.19 5.86 -14.19
C ASP A 92 17.42 4.89 -13.27
N VAL A 93 17.11 3.71 -13.79
CA VAL A 93 16.31 2.69 -13.09
C VAL A 93 17.00 2.22 -11.80
N ASP A 94 18.33 2.22 -11.79
CA ASP A 94 19.14 1.80 -10.65
C ASP A 94 19.18 2.87 -9.55
N GLY A 95 19.24 4.16 -9.92
CA GLY A 95 19.06 5.28 -8.99
C GLY A 95 17.64 5.35 -8.42
N LEU A 96 16.62 4.99 -9.20
CA LEU A 96 15.24 4.87 -8.72
C LEU A 96 15.08 3.68 -7.76
N GLN A 97 15.75 2.55 -8.03
CA GLN A 97 15.78 1.39 -7.13
C GLN A 97 16.55 1.68 -5.84
N GLN A 98 17.67 2.41 -5.90
CA GLN A 98 18.41 2.89 -4.73
C GLN A 98 17.60 3.89 -3.91
N MET A 99 16.89 4.82 -4.56
CA MET A 99 15.94 5.71 -3.89
C MET A 99 14.86 4.88 -3.17
N ILE A 100 14.24 3.92 -3.85
CA ILE A 100 13.23 3.03 -3.25
C ILE A 100 13.82 2.18 -2.12
N SER A 101 15.09 1.77 -2.20
CA SER A 101 15.80 0.99 -1.18
C SER A 101 16.16 1.82 0.05
N ASP A 102 16.66 3.05 -0.12
CA ASP A 102 16.95 3.97 0.99
C ASP A 102 15.67 4.38 1.72
N PHE A 103 14.53 4.47 1.00
CA PHE A 103 13.19 4.62 1.57
C PHE A 103 12.67 3.38 2.33
N LYS A 104 13.28 2.18 2.18
CA LYS A 104 12.92 0.98 2.98
C LYS A 104 13.48 1.03 4.40
N GLY A 105 14.47 1.88 4.68
CA GLY A 105 15.14 1.95 5.99
C GLY A 105 14.28 2.55 7.12
N ASN A 106 13.22 3.29 6.80
CA ASN A 106 12.24 3.78 7.76
C ASN A 106 10.86 3.74 7.10
N ASN A 107 10.20 2.58 7.11
CA ASN A 107 8.85 2.49 6.54
C ASN A 107 7.86 3.15 7.51
N PRO A 108 7.32 4.35 7.24
CA PRO A 108 6.41 5.03 8.18
C PRO A 108 5.16 4.18 8.43
N LEU A 109 4.79 3.33 7.46
CA LEU A 109 3.70 2.38 7.58
C LEU A 109 3.98 1.26 8.60
N GLN A 110 5.23 0.81 8.76
CA GLN A 110 5.57 -0.19 9.79
C GLN A 110 5.50 0.41 11.19
N GLN A 111 5.81 1.70 11.34
CA GLN A 111 5.59 2.42 12.60
C GLN A 111 4.10 2.47 12.94
N LEU A 112 3.20 2.55 11.94
CA LEU A 112 1.74 2.49 12.19
C LEU A 112 1.28 1.18 12.80
N ALA A 113 1.93 0.09 12.43
CA ALA A 113 1.62 -1.25 12.94
C ALA A 113 2.27 -1.54 14.30
N SER A 114 3.36 -0.86 14.64
CA SER A 114 4.10 -1.10 15.88
C SER A 114 3.30 -0.72 17.14
N GLY A 115 3.31 -1.56 18.17
CA GLY A 115 2.62 -1.30 19.44
C GLY A 115 1.09 -1.39 19.39
N ARG A 116 0.52 -1.86 18.28
CA ARG A 116 -0.94 -1.97 18.09
C ARG A 116 -1.52 -3.22 18.73
N LYS A 117 -2.83 -3.17 18.99
CA LYS A 117 -3.59 -4.36 19.37
C LYS A 117 -3.61 -5.34 18.20
N ILE A 118 -3.08 -6.53 18.45
CA ILE A 118 -3.08 -7.65 17.51
C ILE A 118 -4.33 -8.49 17.77
N ASN A 119 -5.12 -8.69 16.72
CA ASN A 119 -6.22 -9.63 16.72
C ASN A 119 -5.78 -10.92 16.00
N ASN A 120 -6.08 -12.06 16.61
CA ASN A 120 -5.83 -13.37 16.02
C ASN A 120 -7.08 -13.88 15.31
N TYR A 121 -6.93 -14.26 14.05
CA TYR A 121 -7.98 -14.83 13.23
C TYR A 121 -7.61 -16.26 12.84
N LYS A 122 -8.55 -17.18 13.00
CA LYS A 122 -8.39 -18.56 12.55
C LYS A 122 -8.61 -18.67 11.05
N LYS A 123 -8.06 -19.73 10.43
CA LYS A 123 -8.38 -20.08 9.04
C LYS A 123 -9.90 -20.08 8.80
N LYS A 124 -10.34 -19.47 7.69
CA LYS A 124 -11.73 -19.23 7.29
C LYS A 124 -12.53 -18.30 8.21
N GLN A 125 -11.89 -17.61 9.16
CA GLN A 125 -12.59 -16.64 10.00
C GLN A 125 -12.72 -15.30 9.26
N PRO A 126 -13.93 -14.70 9.18
CA PRO A 126 -14.11 -13.38 8.60
C PRO A 126 -13.51 -12.30 9.51
N ILE A 127 -12.85 -11.32 8.88
CA ILE A 127 -12.26 -10.14 9.53
C ILE A 127 -13.24 -8.98 9.50
N TYR A 128 -13.84 -8.74 8.34
CA TYR A 128 -15.01 -7.89 8.15
C TYR A 128 -15.88 -8.46 7.03
N THR A 129 -17.16 -8.12 7.05
CA THR A 129 -18.15 -8.56 6.06
C THR A 129 -18.67 -7.41 5.23
N GLU A 130 -19.02 -7.71 3.98
CA GLU A 130 -19.69 -6.79 3.07
C GLU A 130 -20.95 -6.16 3.71
N GLY A 131 -21.18 -4.88 3.43
CA GLY A 131 -22.29 -4.10 3.99
C GLY A 131 -22.01 -3.45 5.35
N ASN A 132 -20.99 -3.90 6.09
CA ASN A 132 -20.63 -3.26 7.36
C ASN A 132 -19.89 -1.94 7.15
N HIS A 133 -20.04 -1.00 8.10
CA HIS A 133 -19.31 0.26 8.09
C HIS A 133 -17.86 0.08 8.58
N PRO A 134 -16.87 0.62 7.85
CA PRO A 134 -15.47 0.54 8.25
C PRO A 134 -15.16 1.52 9.38
N ASN A 135 -14.50 1.04 10.42
CA ASN A 135 -14.00 1.86 11.53
C ASN A 135 -12.51 1.66 11.81
N ARG A 136 -11.85 0.79 11.02
CA ARG A 136 -10.49 0.29 11.27
C ARG A 136 -9.80 -0.02 9.95
N LEU A 137 -8.54 0.38 9.85
CA LEU A 137 -7.57 -0.12 8.89
C LEU A 137 -6.87 -1.35 9.46
N TYR A 138 -6.55 -2.32 8.60
CA TYR A 138 -5.92 -3.56 9.00
C TYR A 138 -4.53 -3.70 8.39
N TYR A 139 -3.60 -4.26 9.16
CA TYR A 139 -2.25 -4.60 8.74
C TYR A 139 -1.92 -6.04 9.11
N ILE A 140 -1.41 -6.82 8.16
CA ILE A 140 -1.08 -8.23 8.39
C ILE A 140 0.32 -8.31 8.99
N GLN A 141 0.41 -8.68 10.26
CA GLN A 141 1.69 -8.96 10.90
C GLN A 141 2.18 -10.36 10.57
N LYS A 142 1.25 -11.32 10.51
CA LYS A 142 1.54 -12.71 10.15
C LYS A 142 0.35 -13.36 9.46
N GLY A 143 0.61 -14.25 8.51
CA GLY A 143 -0.42 -15.03 7.83
C GLY A 143 -0.90 -14.40 6.52
N LYS A 144 -2.09 -14.83 6.07
CA LYS A 144 -2.62 -14.49 4.74
C LYS A 144 -4.11 -14.23 4.80
N VAL A 145 -4.54 -13.20 4.10
CA VAL A 145 -5.95 -12.77 4.02
C VAL A 145 -6.37 -12.68 2.56
N LYS A 146 -7.62 -13.00 2.28
CA LYS A 146 -8.26 -12.71 1.00
C LYS A 146 -9.41 -11.73 1.21
N THR A 147 -9.76 -10.99 0.17
CA THR A 147 -11.08 -10.37 0.06
C THR A 147 -11.87 -11.04 -1.04
N CYS A 148 -13.12 -11.35 -0.77
CA CYS A 148 -14.04 -11.99 -1.71
C CYS A 148 -15.31 -11.17 -1.85
N LYS A 149 -15.93 -11.29 -3.03
CA LYS A 149 -17.24 -10.75 -3.32
C LYS A 149 -18.17 -11.86 -3.75
N SER A 150 -19.39 -11.84 -3.22
CA SER A 150 -20.42 -12.84 -3.53
C SER A 150 -21.42 -12.25 -4.52
N ASN A 151 -21.96 -13.08 -5.40
CA ASN A 151 -23.14 -12.73 -6.20
C ASN A 151 -24.44 -13.19 -5.51
N ASP A 152 -25.59 -12.85 -6.11
CA ASP A 152 -26.92 -13.21 -5.58
C ASP A 152 -27.15 -14.73 -5.47
N ALA A 153 -26.36 -15.54 -6.19
CA ALA A 153 -26.39 -16.99 -6.13
C ALA A 153 -25.42 -17.58 -5.10
N GLY A 154 -24.75 -16.73 -4.29
CA GLY A 154 -23.78 -17.14 -3.28
C GLY A 154 -22.44 -17.62 -3.83
N LYS A 155 -22.16 -17.44 -5.13
CA LYS A 155 -20.84 -17.74 -5.69
C LYS A 155 -19.87 -16.62 -5.34
N GLU A 156 -18.74 -17.02 -4.77
CA GLU A 156 -17.66 -16.11 -4.41
C GLU A 156 -16.64 -15.96 -5.53
N LEU A 157 -16.11 -14.76 -5.67
CA LEU A 157 -14.92 -14.46 -6.44
C LEU A 157 -13.89 -13.83 -5.50
N THR A 158 -12.67 -14.37 -5.46
CA THR A 158 -11.59 -13.71 -4.74
C THR A 158 -11.13 -12.51 -5.55
N VAL A 159 -11.24 -11.35 -4.95
CA VAL A 159 -10.90 -10.07 -5.56
C VAL A 159 -9.58 -9.55 -5.00
N GLY A 160 -9.25 -9.80 -3.74
CA GLY A 160 -7.96 -9.42 -3.16
C GLY A 160 -7.25 -10.60 -2.51
N LEU A 161 -5.93 -10.57 -2.55
CA LEU A 161 -5.05 -11.43 -1.78
C LEU A 161 -4.11 -10.52 -1.00
N PHE A 162 -3.70 -10.89 0.20
CA PHE A 162 -2.87 -10.06 1.05
C PHE A 162 -1.92 -10.96 1.87
N ASN A 163 -0.67 -10.53 2.00
CA ASN A 163 0.37 -11.23 2.76
C ASN A 163 0.93 -10.38 3.91
N GLU A 164 1.89 -10.93 4.63
CA GLU A 164 2.60 -10.23 5.70
C GLU A 164 3.20 -8.91 5.20
N GLY A 165 2.86 -7.81 5.87
CA GLY A 165 3.26 -6.46 5.46
C GLY A 165 2.23 -5.70 4.65
N ASP A 166 1.15 -6.34 4.20
CA ASP A 166 0.08 -5.67 3.46
C ASP A 166 -0.92 -4.97 4.39
N PHE A 167 -1.48 -3.88 3.87
CA PHE A 167 -2.66 -3.20 4.41
C PHE A 167 -3.91 -3.60 3.63
N PHE A 168 -5.06 -3.67 4.31
CA PHE A 168 -6.34 -3.93 3.67
C PHE A 168 -7.50 -3.25 4.42
N GLY A 169 -8.67 -3.19 3.78
CA GLY A 169 -9.85 -2.49 4.31
C GLY A 169 -9.85 -0.97 4.10
N TYR A 170 -8.81 -0.41 3.45
CA TYR A 170 -8.68 1.03 3.26
C TYR A 170 -9.62 1.62 2.19
N ASN A 171 -10.04 0.84 1.17
CA ASN A 171 -10.92 1.36 0.12
C ASN A 171 -12.22 1.95 0.69
N ALA A 172 -12.90 1.21 1.57
CA ALA A 172 -14.15 1.67 2.18
C ALA A 172 -13.94 2.87 3.11
N LEU A 173 -12.80 2.95 3.80
CA LEU A 173 -12.43 4.10 4.63
C LEU A 173 -12.22 5.36 3.78
N LEU A 174 -11.45 5.25 2.70
CA LEU A 174 -11.12 6.35 1.80
C LEU A 174 -12.32 6.84 0.97
N GLU A 175 -13.21 5.92 0.59
CA GLU A 175 -14.44 6.24 -0.12
C GLU A 175 -15.57 6.73 0.81
N GLU A 176 -15.40 6.61 2.13
CA GLU A 176 -16.44 6.86 3.14
C GLU A 176 -17.73 6.06 2.89
N THR A 177 -17.58 4.79 2.51
CA THR A 177 -18.70 3.88 2.22
C THR A 177 -18.66 2.63 3.11
N VAL A 178 -19.65 1.74 2.97
CA VAL A 178 -19.60 0.40 3.56
C VAL A 178 -18.59 -0.49 2.83
N TYR A 179 -18.13 -1.56 3.47
CA TYR A 179 -17.33 -2.58 2.77
C TYR A 179 -18.12 -3.17 1.60
N LYS A 180 -17.48 -3.22 0.42
CA LYS A 180 -18.03 -3.78 -0.83
C LYS A 180 -17.61 -5.22 -1.11
N GLU A 181 -16.95 -5.82 -0.13
CA GLU A 181 -16.33 -7.15 -0.14
C GLU A 181 -16.18 -7.63 1.30
N THR A 182 -15.98 -8.94 1.48
CA THR A 182 -15.72 -9.59 2.76
C THR A 182 -14.25 -9.96 2.84
N ALA A 183 -13.57 -9.63 3.95
CA ALA A 183 -12.20 -10.09 4.21
C ALA A 183 -12.23 -11.35 5.08
N GLU A 184 -11.44 -12.37 4.71
CA GLU A 184 -11.36 -13.65 5.41
C GLU A 184 -9.90 -14.13 5.48
N ALA A 185 -9.52 -14.71 6.62
CA ALA A 185 -8.20 -15.30 6.81
C ALA A 185 -8.08 -16.65 6.05
N ILE A 186 -7.06 -16.78 5.19
CA ILE A 186 -6.78 -18.01 4.43
C ILE A 186 -6.09 -19.05 5.32
N GLU A 187 -5.31 -18.58 6.29
CA GLU A 187 -4.65 -19.36 7.32
C GLU A 187 -4.71 -18.60 8.66
N ASP A 188 -4.29 -19.23 9.76
CA ASP A 188 -4.21 -18.54 11.04
C ASP A 188 -3.34 -17.28 10.91
N SER A 189 -3.93 -16.12 11.21
CA SER A 189 -3.36 -14.80 10.89
C SER A 189 -3.39 -13.87 12.09
N GLU A 190 -2.34 -13.06 12.21
CA GLU A 190 -2.16 -12.02 13.22
C GLU A 190 -2.31 -10.67 12.54
N VAL A 191 -3.35 -9.92 12.91
CA VAL A 191 -3.74 -8.69 12.22
C VAL A 191 -3.75 -7.53 13.22
N ALA A 192 -2.91 -6.53 12.96
CA ALA A 192 -2.89 -5.28 13.71
C ALA A 192 -4.04 -4.38 13.27
N ILE A 193 -4.69 -3.74 14.24
CA ILE A 193 -5.84 -2.87 14.03
C ILE A 193 -5.45 -1.41 14.26
N ILE A 194 -5.75 -0.56 13.27
CA ILE A 194 -5.52 0.87 13.30
C ILE A 194 -6.87 1.59 13.25
N PRO A 195 -7.26 2.38 14.26
CA PRO A 195 -8.52 3.12 14.25
C PRO A 195 -8.65 4.08 13.05
N LYS A 196 -9.88 4.25 12.55
CA LYS A 196 -10.19 5.16 11.42
C LYS A 196 -9.63 6.56 11.64
N GLU A 197 -9.88 7.16 12.81
CA GLU A 197 -9.45 8.52 13.13
C GLU A 197 -7.92 8.68 13.05
N GLU A 198 -7.18 7.68 13.54
CA GLU A 198 -5.72 7.69 13.46
C GLU A 198 -5.24 7.56 12.02
N PHE A 199 -5.85 6.68 11.24
CA PHE A 199 -5.54 6.53 9.82
C PHE A 199 -5.80 7.83 9.05
N GLU A 200 -6.93 8.49 9.27
CA GLU A 200 -7.27 9.77 8.64
C GLU A 200 -6.26 10.85 9.04
N ASN A 201 -5.94 10.97 10.33
CA ASN A 201 -4.94 11.92 10.80
C ASN A 201 -3.57 11.71 10.14
N LEU A 202 -3.18 10.45 9.90
CA LEU A 202 -1.92 10.12 9.24
C LEU A 202 -1.91 10.48 7.76
N LEU A 203 -3.04 10.28 7.07
CA LEU A 203 -3.20 10.72 5.69
C LEU A 203 -3.01 12.24 5.59
N TYR A 204 -3.57 13.02 6.53
CA TYR A 204 -3.43 14.48 6.53
C TYR A 204 -2.06 14.97 6.98
N SER A 205 -1.47 14.37 8.01
CA SER A 205 -0.23 14.83 8.64
C SER A 205 1.04 14.29 7.97
N ASN A 206 0.98 13.17 7.26
CA ASN A 206 2.15 12.52 6.69
C ASN A 206 2.02 12.33 5.17
N ARG A 207 2.67 13.23 4.40
CA ARG A 207 2.70 13.18 2.94
C ARG A 207 3.28 11.88 2.37
N GLU A 208 4.23 11.25 3.06
CA GLU A 208 4.81 9.99 2.59
C GLU A 208 3.80 8.84 2.72
N VAL A 209 3.05 8.79 3.82
CA VAL A 209 1.96 7.82 4.02
C VAL A 209 0.90 8.02 2.93
N MET A 210 0.44 9.25 2.71
CA MET A 210 -0.50 9.58 1.64
C MET A 210 0.00 9.09 0.27
N HIS A 211 1.24 9.42 -0.09
CA HIS A 211 1.85 8.98 -1.36
C HIS A 211 1.90 7.47 -1.51
N LYS A 212 2.18 6.74 -0.41
CA LYS A 212 2.15 5.26 -0.42
C LYS A 212 0.74 4.74 -0.68
N PHE A 213 -0.29 5.29 -0.04
CA PHE A 213 -1.68 4.89 -0.29
C PHE A 213 -2.13 5.19 -1.73
N ILE A 214 -1.72 6.33 -2.30
CA ILE A 214 -1.96 6.63 -3.73
C ILE A 214 -1.32 5.56 -4.63
N LYS A 215 -0.07 5.19 -4.37
CA LYS A 215 0.61 4.12 -5.12
C LYS A 215 -0.09 2.77 -4.96
N LEU A 216 -0.55 2.42 -3.74
CA LEU A 216 -1.30 1.20 -3.48
C LEU A 216 -2.61 1.16 -4.27
N LEU A 217 -3.36 2.27 -4.29
CA LEU A 217 -4.59 2.38 -5.09
C LEU A 217 -4.32 2.24 -6.59
N ALA A 218 -3.31 2.94 -7.12
CA ALA A 218 -2.94 2.86 -8.53
C ALA A 218 -2.55 1.43 -8.93
N LYS A 219 -1.73 0.75 -8.12
CA LYS A 219 -1.34 -0.65 -8.34
C LYS A 219 -2.57 -1.57 -8.31
N ASN A 220 -3.46 -1.39 -7.34
CA ASN A 220 -4.69 -2.17 -7.23
C ASN A 220 -5.56 -1.99 -8.48
N ILE A 221 -5.73 -0.77 -9.00
CA ILE A 221 -6.47 -0.52 -10.25
C ILE A 221 -5.88 -1.32 -11.41
N THR A 222 -4.57 -1.25 -11.63
CA THR A 222 -3.90 -2.00 -12.70
C THR A 222 -4.05 -3.52 -12.52
N GLU A 223 -3.94 -4.03 -11.29
CA GLU A 223 -4.16 -5.45 -10.98
C GLU A 223 -5.59 -5.88 -11.33
N LYS A 224 -6.60 -5.07 -10.99
CA LYS A 224 -8.01 -5.34 -11.32
C LYS A 224 -8.30 -5.31 -12.81
N GLU A 225 -7.71 -4.38 -13.56
CA GLU A 225 -7.86 -4.32 -15.01
C GLU A 225 -7.32 -5.60 -15.68
N ASN A 226 -6.15 -6.07 -15.27
CA ASN A 226 -5.58 -7.33 -15.75
C ASN A 226 -6.46 -8.53 -15.38
N GLN A 227 -6.97 -8.57 -14.15
CA GLN A 227 -7.89 -9.62 -13.71
C GLN A 227 -9.19 -9.63 -14.54
N LEU A 228 -9.76 -8.46 -14.84
CA LEU A 228 -10.96 -8.33 -15.67
C LEU A 228 -10.73 -8.84 -17.10
N LEU A 229 -9.62 -8.45 -17.73
CA LEU A 229 -9.23 -8.97 -19.05
C LEU A 229 -9.06 -10.48 -19.02
N GLY A 230 -8.41 -11.00 -17.97
CA GLY A 230 -8.23 -12.42 -17.77
C GLY A 230 -9.55 -13.16 -17.65
N LEU A 231 -10.52 -12.63 -16.91
CA LEU A 231 -11.85 -13.24 -16.80
C LEU A 231 -12.64 -13.21 -18.12
N ALA A 232 -12.49 -12.16 -18.92
CA ALA A 232 -13.23 -11.99 -20.17
C ALA A 232 -12.68 -12.85 -21.32
N TYR A 233 -11.36 -12.99 -21.43
CA TYR A 233 -10.73 -13.57 -22.62
C TYR A 233 -9.90 -14.83 -22.36
N ASN A 234 -9.49 -15.10 -21.12
CA ASN A 234 -8.66 -16.28 -20.87
C ASN A 234 -9.48 -17.56 -20.85
N SER A 235 -8.92 -18.62 -21.47
CA SER A 235 -9.45 -19.97 -21.31
C SER A 235 -9.41 -20.42 -19.85
N LEU A 236 -10.22 -21.42 -19.50
CA LEU A 236 -10.22 -22.01 -18.16
C LEU A 236 -8.80 -22.45 -17.73
N ARG A 237 -8.06 -23.14 -18.60
CA ARG A 237 -6.66 -23.53 -18.31
C ARG A 237 -5.79 -22.32 -18.01
N LYS A 238 -5.89 -21.28 -18.83
CA LYS A 238 -5.09 -20.06 -18.68
C LYS A 238 -5.40 -19.37 -17.34
N ARG A 239 -6.67 -19.29 -16.93
CA ARG A 239 -7.06 -18.75 -15.61
C ARG A 239 -6.53 -19.57 -14.43
N VAL A 240 -6.53 -20.90 -14.54
CA VAL A 240 -5.97 -21.76 -13.48
C VAL A 240 -4.44 -21.62 -13.41
N ALA A 241 -3.76 -21.53 -14.55
CA ALA A 241 -2.33 -21.27 -14.59
C ALA A 241 -1.99 -19.89 -13.97
N ASP A 242 -2.74 -18.86 -14.35
CA ASP A 242 -2.60 -17.50 -13.83
C ASP A 242 -2.77 -17.44 -12.31
N ALA A 243 -3.80 -18.11 -11.77
CA ALA A 243 -4.02 -18.18 -10.33
C ALA A 243 -2.85 -18.85 -9.58
N LEU A 244 -2.30 -19.95 -10.12
CA LEU A 244 -1.15 -20.63 -9.53
C LEU A 244 0.11 -19.75 -9.54
N LEU A 245 0.36 -19.06 -10.64
CA LEU A 245 1.50 -18.16 -10.79
C LEU A 245 1.36 -16.93 -9.88
N THR A 246 0.18 -16.32 -9.84
CA THR A 246 -0.12 -15.19 -8.93
C THR A 246 0.13 -15.58 -7.46
N LEU A 247 -0.31 -16.77 -7.04
CA LEU A 247 -0.05 -17.26 -5.68
C LEU A 247 1.43 -17.49 -5.41
N GLN A 248 2.17 -17.99 -6.39
CA GLN A 248 3.63 -18.15 -6.27
C GLN A 248 4.32 -16.79 -6.18
N GLU A 249 4.02 -15.85 -7.07
CA GLU A 249 4.62 -14.51 -7.05
C GLU A 249 4.31 -13.77 -5.74
N LYS A 250 3.11 -13.95 -5.18
CA LYS A 250 2.68 -13.24 -3.99
C LYS A 250 3.21 -13.82 -2.67
N TYR A 251 3.39 -15.14 -2.60
CA TYR A 251 3.71 -15.82 -1.34
C TYR A 251 5.07 -16.51 -1.33
N LYS A 252 5.76 -16.63 -2.47
CA LYS A 252 7.13 -17.16 -2.50
C LYS A 252 8.10 -16.11 -2.00
N LEU A 253 8.80 -16.43 -0.91
CA LEU A 253 9.91 -15.62 -0.43
C LEU A 253 11.11 -15.76 -1.38
N ALA A 254 11.86 -14.69 -1.60
CA ALA A 254 13.04 -14.69 -2.49
C ALA A 254 14.11 -15.72 -2.08
N THR A 255 14.14 -16.11 -0.80
CA THR A 255 15.08 -17.08 -0.22
C THR A 255 14.57 -18.53 -0.27
N GLN A 256 13.33 -18.78 -0.66
CA GLN A 256 12.77 -20.13 -0.77
C GLN A 256 13.04 -20.74 -2.15
N GLU A 257 13.91 -21.75 -2.21
CA GLU A 257 14.07 -22.57 -3.40
C GLU A 257 12.80 -23.38 -3.70
N ASN A 258 12.23 -24.00 -2.65
CA ASN A 258 11.04 -24.83 -2.74
C ASN A 258 9.83 -24.09 -2.15
N PHE A 259 8.88 -23.73 -3.01
CA PHE A 259 7.61 -23.13 -2.63
C PHE A 259 6.45 -24.05 -3.03
N SER A 260 5.55 -24.29 -2.10
CA SER A 260 4.33 -25.07 -2.32
C SER A 260 3.11 -24.26 -1.95
N ILE A 261 2.09 -24.28 -2.81
CA ILE A 261 0.83 -23.60 -2.60
C ILE A 261 -0.05 -24.46 -1.69
N HIS A 262 -0.23 -23.99 -0.45
CA HIS A 262 -1.11 -24.59 0.55
C HIS A 262 -2.40 -23.76 0.65
N ILE A 263 -3.40 -24.13 -0.15
CA ILE A 263 -4.71 -23.46 -0.17
C ILE A 263 -5.83 -24.48 -0.50
N SER A 264 -7.05 -24.23 -0.03
CA SER A 264 -8.18 -25.10 -0.37
C SER A 264 -8.51 -25.04 -1.86
N ARG A 265 -9.10 -26.13 -2.40
CA ARG A 265 -9.50 -26.18 -3.82
C ARG A 265 -10.63 -25.19 -4.13
N GLU A 266 -11.51 -24.97 -3.16
CA GLU A 266 -12.56 -23.95 -3.23
C GLU A 266 -11.96 -22.54 -3.36
N ASP A 267 -11.04 -22.17 -2.48
CA ASP A 267 -10.38 -20.84 -2.54
C ASP A 267 -9.60 -20.66 -3.84
N LEU A 268 -8.86 -21.67 -4.28
CA LEU A 268 -8.14 -21.60 -5.56
C LEU A 268 -9.10 -21.46 -6.75
N ALA A 269 -10.29 -22.06 -6.68
CA ALA A 269 -11.30 -21.92 -7.71
C ALA A 269 -11.88 -20.50 -7.72
N ASN A 270 -12.12 -19.94 -6.53
CA ASN A 270 -12.57 -18.56 -6.35
C ASN A 270 -11.51 -17.54 -6.81
N ILE A 271 -10.21 -17.85 -6.69
CA ILE A 271 -9.12 -17.03 -7.26
C ILE A 271 -9.10 -17.13 -8.79
N ALA A 272 -9.20 -18.34 -9.34
CA ALA A 272 -9.23 -18.56 -10.78
C ALA A 272 -10.57 -18.15 -11.44
N GLY A 273 -11.59 -17.77 -10.66
CA GLY A 273 -12.92 -17.43 -11.15
C GLY A 273 -13.64 -18.58 -11.84
N THR A 274 -13.49 -19.81 -11.35
CA THR A 274 -14.09 -21.02 -11.94
C THR A 274 -14.80 -21.88 -10.90
N ALA A 275 -15.54 -22.89 -11.34
CA ALA A 275 -16.13 -23.89 -10.45
C ALA A 275 -15.04 -24.82 -9.89
N THR A 276 -15.20 -25.26 -8.63
CA THR A 276 -14.26 -26.15 -7.95
C THR A 276 -14.00 -27.46 -8.72
N GLU A 277 -15.04 -28.06 -9.33
CA GLU A 277 -14.89 -29.28 -10.13
C GLU A 277 -14.03 -29.03 -11.39
N SER A 278 -14.31 -27.94 -12.10
CA SER A 278 -13.55 -27.53 -13.29
C SER A 278 -12.08 -27.26 -12.97
N LEU A 279 -11.80 -26.64 -11.81
CA LEU A 279 -10.44 -26.47 -11.30
C LEU A 279 -9.76 -27.82 -11.07
N ILE A 280 -10.40 -28.74 -10.34
CA ILE A 280 -9.81 -30.05 -10.00
C ILE A 280 -9.46 -30.84 -11.27
N ARG A 281 -10.34 -30.80 -12.28
CA ARG A 281 -10.07 -31.41 -13.59
C ARG A 281 -8.83 -30.80 -14.25
N THR A 282 -8.77 -29.46 -14.30
CA THR A 282 -7.62 -28.73 -14.88
C THR A 282 -6.31 -29.03 -14.15
N LEU A 283 -6.33 -29.13 -12.82
CA LEU A 283 -5.16 -29.49 -12.03
C LEU A 283 -4.71 -30.94 -12.30
N SER A 284 -5.64 -31.85 -12.58
CA SER A 284 -5.33 -33.22 -12.95
C SER A 284 -4.64 -33.29 -14.32
N ASP A 285 -5.09 -32.47 -15.28
CA ASP A 285 -4.44 -32.32 -16.59
C ASP A 285 -3.03 -31.71 -16.45
N PHE A 286 -2.89 -30.65 -15.64
CA PHE A 286 -1.57 -30.07 -15.37
C PHE A 286 -0.60 -31.06 -14.71
N LYS A 287 -1.11 -31.94 -13.85
CA LYS A 287 -0.32 -33.00 -13.22
C LYS A 287 0.11 -34.07 -14.22
N SER A 288 -0.79 -34.52 -15.10
CA SER A 288 -0.47 -35.53 -16.14
C SER A 288 0.54 -34.99 -17.16
N GLU A 289 0.54 -33.68 -17.40
CA GLU A 289 1.52 -32.99 -18.25
C GLU A 289 2.83 -32.60 -17.55
N HIS A 290 3.00 -33.00 -16.29
CA HIS A 290 4.16 -32.66 -15.46
C HIS A 290 4.42 -31.14 -15.32
N LEU A 291 3.38 -30.33 -15.41
CA LEU A 291 3.46 -28.89 -15.16
C LEU A 291 3.47 -28.59 -13.66
N ILE A 292 2.70 -29.37 -12.90
CA ILE A 292 2.61 -29.30 -11.44
C ILE A 292 2.75 -30.69 -10.81
N GLU A 293 3.09 -30.71 -9.54
CA GLU A 293 2.99 -31.87 -8.67
C GLU A 293 2.02 -31.57 -7.52
N ILE A 294 1.30 -32.59 -7.06
CA ILE A 294 0.42 -32.48 -5.89
C ILE A 294 0.87 -33.49 -4.84
N LYS A 295 1.39 -33.00 -3.70
CA LYS A 295 1.86 -33.78 -2.55
C LYS A 295 1.14 -33.33 -1.29
N ASP A 296 0.47 -34.24 -0.58
CA ASP A 296 -0.27 -33.95 0.67
C ASP A 296 -1.23 -32.76 0.55
N GLY A 297 -1.89 -32.63 -0.61
CA GLY A 297 -2.79 -31.51 -0.91
C GLY A 297 -2.10 -30.21 -1.36
N ASN A 298 -0.79 -30.08 -1.15
CA ASN A 298 0.03 -28.96 -1.60
C ASN A 298 0.33 -29.05 -3.10
N ILE A 299 0.31 -27.91 -3.79
CA ILE A 299 0.62 -27.83 -5.22
C ILE A 299 2.04 -27.26 -5.37
N ILE A 300 2.89 -27.95 -6.14
CA ILE A 300 4.25 -27.52 -6.45
C ILE A 300 4.33 -27.27 -7.96
N ILE A 301 4.74 -26.08 -8.37
CA ILE A 301 4.94 -25.76 -9.78
C ILE A 301 6.27 -26.36 -10.23
N CYS A 302 6.22 -27.35 -11.13
CA CYS A 302 7.40 -28.04 -11.66
C CYS A 302 7.94 -27.33 -12.91
N ASN A 303 7.06 -26.75 -13.73
CA ASN A 303 7.43 -26.08 -14.97
C ASN A 303 6.84 -24.68 -15.07
N HIS A 304 7.49 -23.72 -14.41
CA HIS A 304 7.11 -22.32 -14.43
C HIS A 304 7.04 -21.75 -15.85
N LYS A 305 8.04 -22.05 -16.69
CA LYS A 305 8.13 -21.52 -18.06
C LYS A 305 6.92 -21.92 -18.92
N LYS A 306 6.51 -23.20 -18.86
CA LYS A 306 5.36 -23.68 -19.63
C LYS A 306 4.03 -23.09 -19.12
N LEU A 307 3.86 -22.95 -17.80
CA LEU A 307 2.66 -22.30 -17.25
C LEU A 307 2.61 -20.83 -17.64
N ALA A 308 3.72 -20.10 -17.51
CA ALA A 308 3.81 -18.69 -17.88
C ALA A 308 3.62 -18.47 -19.39
N ALA A 309 4.07 -19.40 -20.23
CA ALA A 309 3.84 -19.34 -21.67
C ALA A 309 2.35 -19.44 -22.06
N MET A 310 1.48 -19.96 -21.18
CA MET A 310 0.03 -19.94 -21.40
C MET A 310 -0.57 -18.53 -21.21
N LEU A 311 0.14 -17.64 -20.51
CA LEU A 311 -0.30 -16.27 -20.26
C LEU A 311 -0.03 -15.33 -21.44
N ASN A 312 0.90 -15.70 -22.30
CA ASN A 312 1.25 -14.98 -23.53
C ASN A 312 0.38 -15.37 -24.73
#